data_AF-A0A7W0J096-F1
#
_entry.id   AF-A0A7W0J096-F1
#
_cell.length_a   1.000
_cell.length_b   1.000
_cell.length_c   1.000
_cell.angle_alpha   90.00
_cell.angle_beta   90.00
_cell.angle_gamma   90.00
#
_symmetry.space_group_name_H-M   'P 1'
#
loop_
_entity.id
_entity.type
_entity.pdbx_description
1 polymer ?
#
loop_
_entity_poly.entity_id
_entity_poly.type
_entity_poly.pdbx_seq_one_letter_code
_entity_poly.pdbx_strand_id
1 'polypeptide(L)'
;MSFIEAFKNFFKREKSIMKSFVFVVLNLLSVLVLLSALVIYTSLFKIMPWYEPCGMQFLAIFMVFDPAFLIIGISLLVLDRFFHISRLNKWLPFIAIIGISLPVFLDGSISITTILFGTSIGIVLCVLTIATTIRSLVFGSSGKSGAEESRNEKK
;
A
#
# COMPACT_ATOMS: atom_id res chain seq x y z
N MET A 1 -23.39 7.57 34.31
CA MET A 1 -23.14 7.23 32.90
C MET A 1 -24.36 6.49 32.39
N SER A 2 -25.11 7.07 31.45
CA SER A 2 -26.38 6.45 31.01
C SER A 2 -26.11 5.28 30.07
N PHE A 3 -27.00 4.28 30.04
CA PHE A 3 -26.92 3.14 29.11
C PHE A 3 -26.76 3.60 27.64
N ILE A 4 -27.34 4.75 27.29
CA ILE A 4 -27.26 5.37 25.96
C ILE A 4 -25.83 5.83 25.63
N GLU A 5 -25.09 6.36 26.62
CA GLU A 5 -23.68 6.75 26.44
C GLU A 5 -22.79 5.52 26.22
N ALA A 6 -23.01 4.45 26.99
CA ALA A 6 -22.28 3.20 26.82
C ALA A 6 -22.52 2.59 25.43
N PHE A 7 -23.76 2.61 24.95
CA PHE A 7 -24.12 2.10 23.63
C PHE A 7 -23.54 2.92 22.48
N LYS A 8 -23.56 4.26 22.58
CA LYS A 8 -22.87 5.15 21.62
C LYS A 8 -21.36 4.88 21.59
N ASN A 9 -20.74 4.71 22.75
CA ASN A 9 -19.31 4.42 22.86
C ASN A 9 -18.94 3.06 22.24
N PHE A 10 -19.81 2.05 22.39
CA PHE A 10 -19.64 0.75 21.75
C PHE A 10 -19.62 0.85 20.21
N PHE A 11 -20.64 1.49 19.62
CA PHE A 11 -20.71 1.68 18.16
C PHE A 11 -19.56 2.55 17.61
N LYS A 12 -19.12 3.57 18.35
CA LYS A 12 -17.96 4.41 17.98
C LYS A 12 -16.67 3.58 17.96
N ARG A 13 -16.49 2.69 18.95
CA ARG A 13 -15.33 1.80 19.06
C ARG A 13 -15.30 0.77 17.92
N GLU A 14 -16.44 0.16 17.60
CA GLU A 14 -16.55 -0.81 16.50
C GLU A 14 -16.18 -0.19 15.14
N LYS A 15 -16.70 1.02 14.84
CA LYS A 15 -16.34 1.75 13.62
C LYS A 15 -14.85 2.13 13.55
N SER A 16 -14.19 2.35 14.68
CA SER A 16 -12.76 2.65 14.73
C SER A 16 -11.92 1.42 14.39
N ILE A 17 -12.28 0.26 14.95
CA ILE A 17 -11.59 -1.03 14.70
C ILE A 17 -11.68 -1.42 13.22
N MET A 18 -12.87 -1.27 12.62
CA MET A 18 -13.08 -1.58 11.20
C MET A 18 -12.19 -0.76 10.27
N LYS A 19 -11.99 0.54 10.55
CA LYS A 19 -11.10 1.40 9.75
C LYS A 19 -9.64 0.95 9.82
N SER A 20 -9.15 0.66 11.02
CA SER A 20 -7.79 0.15 11.22
C SER A 20 -7.60 -1.20 10.52
N PHE A 21 -8.59 -2.09 10.59
CA PHE A 21 -8.57 -3.36 9.89
C PHE A 21 -8.46 -3.17 8.37
N VAL A 22 -9.31 -2.32 7.77
CA VAL A 22 -9.25 -2.01 6.33
C VAL A 22 -7.89 -1.40 5.95
N PHE A 23 -7.33 -0.51 6.77
CA PHE A 23 -5.99 0.05 6.54
C PHE A 23 -4.90 -1.02 6.48
N VAL A 24 -4.92 -1.98 7.42
CA VAL A 24 -3.96 -3.11 7.44
C VAL A 24 -4.14 -4.00 6.22
N VAL A 25 -5.38 -4.33 5.87
CA VAL A 25 -5.69 -5.16 4.69
C VAL A 25 -5.19 -4.50 3.41
N LEU A 26 -5.42 -3.20 3.22
CA LEU A 26 -4.94 -2.46 2.04
C LEU A 26 -3.41 -2.44 1.94
N ASN A 27 -2.71 -2.26 3.06
CA ASN A 27 -1.24 -2.27 3.07
C ASN A 27 -0.68 -3.68 2.86
N LEU A 28 -1.32 -4.71 3.42
CA LEU A 28 -0.95 -6.11 3.17
C LEU A 28 -1.13 -6.46 1.70
N LEU A 29 -2.25 -6.06 1.09
CA LEU A 29 -2.47 -6.21 -0.35
C LEU A 29 -1.39 -5.47 -1.15
N SER A 30 -1.04 -4.23 -0.77
CA SER A 30 0.04 -3.48 -1.42
C SER A 30 1.37 -4.25 -1.40
N VAL A 31 1.74 -4.82 -0.25
CA VAL A 31 2.95 -5.65 -0.11
C VAL A 31 2.86 -6.91 -0.97
N LEU A 32 1.71 -7.59 -1.02
CA LEU A 32 1.53 -8.79 -1.86
C LEU A 32 1.65 -8.46 -3.35
N VAL A 33 1.10 -7.33 -3.78
CA VAL A 33 1.23 -6.84 -5.16
C VAL A 33 2.69 -6.52 -5.48
N LEU A 34 3.42 -5.85 -4.57
CA LEU A 34 4.86 -5.57 -4.73
C LEU A 34 5.69 -6.86 -4.83
N LEU A 35 5.43 -7.84 -3.95
CA LEU A 35 6.11 -9.14 -3.98
C LEU A 35 5.83 -9.89 -5.28
N SER A 36 4.58 -9.84 -5.77
CA SER A 36 4.21 -10.45 -7.05
C SER A 36 4.91 -9.75 -8.23
N ALA A 37 5.04 -8.43 -8.21
CA ALA A 37 5.81 -7.69 -9.20
C ALA A 37 7.31 -8.03 -9.15
N LEU A 38 7.88 -8.26 -7.96
CA LEU A 38 9.26 -8.74 -7.81
C LEU A 38 9.47 -10.14 -8.41
N VAL A 39 8.48 -11.02 -8.31
CA VAL A 39 8.52 -12.33 -8.98
C VAL A 39 8.65 -12.17 -10.49
N ILE A 40 7.93 -11.20 -11.10
CA ILE A 40 8.04 -10.87 -12.54
C ILE A 40 9.41 -10.30 -12.91
N TYR A 41 10.08 -9.58 -12.01
CA TYR A 41 11.44 -9.13 -12.30
C TYR A 41 12.46 -10.27 -12.24
N THR A 42 12.27 -11.24 -11.33
CA THR A 42 13.20 -12.36 -11.14
C THR A 42 13.02 -13.50 -12.13
N SER A 43 11.92 -13.54 -12.86
CA SER A 43 11.57 -14.58 -13.82
C SER A 43 12.43 -14.60 -15.10
N LEU A 44 13.32 -13.65 -15.30
CA LEU A 44 14.32 -13.70 -16.38
C LEU A 44 15.59 -14.46 -15.96
N PHE A 45 15.73 -14.84 -14.68
CA PHE A 45 16.83 -15.68 -14.24
C PHE A 45 16.48 -17.15 -14.45
N LYS A 46 17.29 -17.86 -15.25
CA LYS A 46 17.14 -19.30 -15.54
C LYS A 46 17.14 -20.21 -14.30
N ILE A 47 17.64 -19.73 -13.17
CA ILE A 47 17.66 -20.46 -11.90
C ILE A 47 16.29 -20.49 -11.20
N MET A 48 15.39 -19.58 -11.56
CA MET A 48 14.08 -19.48 -10.92
C MET A 48 13.10 -20.47 -11.55
N PRO A 49 12.19 -21.09 -10.77
CA PRO A 49 11.26 -22.09 -11.28
C PRO A 49 10.17 -21.51 -12.19
N TRP A 50 9.99 -20.19 -12.19
CA TRP A 50 9.06 -19.44 -13.04
C TRP A 50 9.80 -18.71 -14.19
N TYR A 51 10.89 -19.28 -14.69
CA TYR A 51 11.66 -18.67 -15.78
C TYR A 51 10.84 -18.56 -17.08
N GLU A 52 10.76 -17.36 -17.65
CA GLU A 52 10.09 -17.12 -18.93
C GLU A 52 10.97 -16.26 -19.86
N PRO A 53 11.43 -16.80 -21.01
CA PRO A 53 12.40 -16.13 -21.88
C PRO A 53 11.81 -15.03 -22.76
N CYS A 54 10.49 -15.00 -22.96
CA CYS A 54 9.84 -14.14 -23.96
C CYS A 54 9.55 -12.71 -23.46
N GLY A 55 9.66 -12.45 -22.15
CA GLY A 55 9.42 -11.13 -21.57
C GLY A 55 7.94 -10.69 -21.51
N MET A 56 6.98 -11.49 -21.98
CA MET A 56 5.56 -11.12 -21.95
C MET A 56 5.03 -10.85 -20.53
N GLN A 57 5.63 -11.47 -19.52
CA GLN A 57 5.37 -11.21 -18.10
C GLN A 57 5.46 -9.75 -17.68
N PHE A 58 6.29 -8.92 -18.32
CA PHE A 58 6.38 -7.49 -18.01
C PHE A 58 5.10 -6.74 -18.42
N LEU A 59 4.31 -7.29 -19.34
CA LEU A 59 2.98 -6.77 -19.66
C LEU A 59 2.02 -6.88 -18.46
N ALA A 60 2.21 -7.88 -17.59
CA ALA A 60 1.42 -8.04 -16.37
C ALA A 60 1.65 -6.87 -15.38
N ILE A 61 2.81 -6.21 -15.43
CA ILE A 61 3.05 -4.96 -14.67
C ILE A 61 2.02 -3.92 -15.04
N PHE A 62 1.87 -3.62 -16.33
CA PHE A 62 0.94 -2.61 -16.79
C PHE A 62 -0.54 -3.03 -16.70
N MET A 63 -0.84 -4.31 -16.98
CA MET A 63 -2.22 -4.78 -17.08
C MET A 63 -2.83 -5.20 -15.74
N VAL A 64 -2.01 -5.61 -14.77
CA VAL A 64 -2.49 -6.18 -13.50
C VAL A 64 -1.98 -5.38 -12.32
N PHE A 65 -0.65 -5.20 -12.21
CA PHE A 65 -0.06 -4.61 -11.01
C PHE A 65 -0.29 -3.10 -10.90
N ASP A 66 -0.16 -2.35 -12.00
CA ASP A 66 -0.42 -0.91 -12.03
C ASP A 66 -1.88 -0.57 -11.68
N PRO A 67 -2.91 -1.22 -12.28
CA PRO A 67 -4.30 -1.05 -11.86
C PRO A 67 -4.54 -1.44 -10.39
N ALA A 68 -3.90 -2.52 -9.91
CA ALA A 68 -4.03 -2.92 -8.51
C ALA A 68 -3.47 -1.85 -7.56
N PHE A 69 -2.28 -1.32 -7.84
CA PHE A 69 -1.72 -0.20 -7.06
C PHE A 69 -2.59 1.05 -7.13
N LEU A 70 -3.18 1.35 -8.30
CA LEU A 70 -4.07 2.49 -8.45
C LEU A 70 -5.33 2.33 -7.57
N ILE A 71 -5.97 1.16 -7.60
CA ILE A 71 -7.13 0.85 -6.75
C ILE A 71 -6.77 0.96 -5.27
N ILE A 72 -5.63 0.39 -4.86
CA ILE A 72 -5.15 0.47 -3.47
C ILE A 72 -4.86 1.92 -3.07
N GLY A 73 -4.18 2.69 -3.92
CA GLY A 73 -3.87 4.10 -3.69
C GLY A 73 -5.11 4.96 -3.55
N ILE A 74 -6.09 4.81 -4.46
CA ILE A 74 -7.39 5.50 -4.37
C ILE A 74 -8.12 5.09 -3.09
N SER A 75 -8.11 3.80 -2.73
CA SER A 75 -8.74 3.32 -1.50
C SER A 75 -8.10 3.94 -0.25
N LEU A 76 -6.78 4.08 -0.21
CA LEU A 76 -6.07 4.79 0.86
C LEU A 76 -6.37 6.28 0.90
N LEU A 77 -6.53 6.94 -0.26
CA LEU A 77 -6.97 8.34 -0.34
C LEU A 77 -8.38 8.55 0.23
N VAL A 78 -9.30 7.62 -0.06
CA VAL A 78 -10.66 7.67 0.49
C VAL A 78 -10.65 7.38 1.99
N LEU A 79 -9.87 6.38 2.44
CA LEU A 79 -9.76 6.03 3.85
C LEU A 79 -9.14 7.16 4.69
N ASP A 80 -8.24 7.94 4.10
CA ASP A 80 -7.61 9.09 4.77
C ASP A 80 -8.62 10.15 5.25
N ARG A 81 -9.78 10.25 4.58
CA ARG A 81 -10.87 11.15 5.01
C ARG A 81 -11.47 10.73 6.37
N PHE A 82 -11.30 9.47 6.75
CA PHE A 82 -11.90 8.88 7.95
C PHE A 82 -10.89 8.44 9.01
N PHE A 83 -9.62 8.33 8.63
CA PHE A 83 -8.51 7.86 9.45
C PHE A 83 -7.23 8.59 9.02
N HIS A 84 -6.47 9.20 9.93
CA HIS A 84 -5.30 9.97 9.53
C HIS A 84 -4.16 9.05 9.06
N ILE A 85 -3.95 8.95 7.75
CA ILE A 85 -2.89 8.11 7.17
C ILE A 85 -1.67 8.99 6.89
N SER A 86 -0.47 8.46 7.14
CA SER A 86 0.76 9.17 6.82
C SER A 86 0.83 9.49 5.32
N ARG A 87 1.30 10.69 4.97
CA ARG A 87 1.39 11.10 3.56
C ARG A 87 2.22 10.11 2.74
N LEU A 88 3.31 9.59 3.30
CA LEU A 88 4.16 8.62 2.60
C LEU A 88 3.39 7.32 2.26
N ASN A 89 2.67 6.74 3.23
CA ASN A 89 1.91 5.50 3.02
C ASN A 89 0.81 5.66 1.96
N LYS A 90 0.16 6.83 1.96
CA LYS A 90 -0.86 7.21 0.98
C LYS A 90 -0.32 7.32 -0.45
N TRP A 91 0.88 7.85 -0.61
CA TRP A 91 1.51 8.05 -1.92
C TRP A 91 2.30 6.85 -2.41
N LEU A 92 2.67 5.92 -1.53
CA LEU A 92 3.49 4.75 -1.86
C LEU A 92 2.94 3.91 -3.03
N PRO A 93 1.63 3.60 -3.14
CA PRO A 93 1.12 2.85 -4.29
C PRO A 93 1.31 3.59 -5.62
N PHE A 94 1.20 4.92 -5.64
CA PHE A 94 1.43 5.73 -6.84
C PHE A 94 2.91 5.82 -7.19
N ILE A 95 3.77 5.92 -6.19
CA ILE A 95 5.23 5.84 -6.36
C ILE A 95 5.61 4.44 -6.88
N ALA A 96 4.92 3.39 -6.43
CA ALA A 96 5.16 2.02 -6.89
C ALA A 96 4.84 1.84 -8.36
N ILE A 97 3.74 2.40 -8.86
CA ILE A 97 3.42 2.41 -10.30
C ILE A 97 4.62 2.98 -11.08
N ILE A 98 5.06 4.18 -10.73
CA ILE A 98 6.18 4.81 -11.45
C ILE A 98 7.47 4.00 -11.27
N GLY A 99 7.79 3.58 -10.06
CA GLY A 99 9.05 2.90 -9.74
C GLY A 99 9.18 1.53 -10.39
N ILE A 100 8.09 0.79 -10.53
CA ILE A 100 8.06 -0.55 -11.12
C ILE A 100 7.91 -0.47 -12.64
N SER A 101 7.20 0.51 -13.18
CA SER A 101 6.96 0.63 -14.62
C SER A 101 8.06 1.39 -15.36
N LEU A 102 8.75 2.34 -14.69
CA LEU A 102 9.78 3.17 -15.32
C LEU A 102 10.97 2.36 -15.89
N PRO A 103 11.55 1.36 -15.19
CA PRO A 103 12.64 0.58 -15.75
C PRO A 103 12.24 -0.15 -17.05
N VAL A 104 11.01 -0.67 -17.10
CA VAL A 104 10.48 -1.38 -18.28
C VAL A 104 10.30 -0.42 -19.46
N PHE A 105 9.80 0.79 -19.20
CA PHE A 105 9.62 1.81 -20.23
C PHE A 105 10.93 2.35 -20.82
N LEU A 106 11.99 2.48 -20.01
CA LEU A 106 13.22 3.15 -20.43
C LEU A 106 14.15 2.28 -21.27
N ASP A 107 14.25 0.99 -20.95
CA ASP A 107 15.22 0.13 -21.61
C ASP A 107 14.63 -0.52 -22.86
N GLY A 108 13.36 -0.95 -22.83
CA GLY A 108 12.66 -1.62 -23.95
C GLY A 108 13.26 -2.98 -24.37
N SER A 109 14.57 -3.19 -24.18
CA SER A 109 15.34 -4.39 -24.48
C SER A 109 15.38 -5.40 -23.33
N ILE A 110 14.80 -5.03 -22.17
CA ILE A 110 14.75 -5.82 -20.93
C ILE A 110 16.13 -6.39 -20.56
N SER A 111 17.12 -5.50 -20.45
CA SER A 111 18.47 -5.88 -20.05
C SER A 111 18.56 -6.27 -18.57
N ILE A 112 19.67 -6.91 -18.20
CA ILE A 112 19.99 -7.26 -16.80
C ILE A 112 19.95 -6.02 -15.90
N THR A 113 20.37 -4.86 -16.42
CA THR A 113 20.36 -3.59 -15.68
C THR A 113 18.94 -3.22 -15.27
N THR A 114 17.97 -3.33 -16.18
CA THR A 114 16.54 -3.06 -15.89
C THR A 114 15.99 -3.97 -14.83
N ILE A 115 16.38 -5.26 -14.87
CA ILE A 115 15.98 -6.22 -13.86
C ILE A 115 16.52 -5.82 -12.48
N LEU A 116 17.81 -5.49 -12.39
CA LEU A 116 18.44 -5.10 -11.13
C LEU A 116 17.84 -3.82 -10.56
N PHE A 117 17.58 -2.82 -11.40
CA PHE A 117 16.93 -1.58 -10.98
C PHE A 117 15.51 -1.81 -10.49
N GLY A 118 14.67 -2.50 -11.28
CA GLY A 118 13.28 -2.79 -10.90
C GLY A 118 13.18 -3.62 -9.63
N THR A 119 14.04 -4.63 -9.49
CA THR A 119 14.12 -5.46 -8.27
C THR A 119 14.52 -4.62 -7.06
N SER A 120 15.55 -3.78 -7.20
CA SER A 120 16.03 -2.94 -6.10
C SER A 120 14.95 -1.94 -5.64
N ILE A 121 14.28 -1.29 -6.60
CA ILE A 121 13.18 -0.36 -6.32
C ILE A 121 12.02 -1.09 -5.63
N GLY A 122 11.63 -2.26 -6.12
CA GLY A 122 10.56 -3.06 -5.52
C GLY A 122 10.86 -3.46 -4.07
N ILE A 123 12.10 -3.88 -3.78
CA ILE A 123 12.53 -4.20 -2.40
C ILE A 123 12.43 -2.97 -1.49
N VAL A 124 12.94 -1.81 -1.94
CA VAL A 124 12.87 -0.56 -1.16
C VAL A 124 11.42 -0.18 -0.88
N LEU A 125 10.54 -0.26 -1.88
CA LEU A 125 9.12 0.05 -1.72
C LEU A 125 8.40 -0.92 -0.77
N CYS A 126 8.75 -2.23 -0.81
CA CYS A 126 8.25 -3.22 0.14
C CYS A 126 8.61 -2.81 1.58
N VAL A 127 9.89 -2.53 1.83
CA VAL A 127 10.38 -2.16 3.17
C VAL A 127 9.71 -0.87 3.64
N LEU A 128 9.60 0.15 2.78
CA LEU A 128 8.93 1.42 3.12
C LEU A 128 7.44 1.22 3.43
N THR A 129 6.75 0.37 2.66
CA THR A 129 5.32 0.07 2.90
C THR A 129 5.13 -0.59 4.26
N ILE A 130 5.95 -1.60 4.59
CA ILE A 130 5.90 -2.27 5.90
C ILE A 130 6.24 -1.29 7.03
N ALA A 131 7.35 -0.57 6.91
CA ALA A 131 7.83 0.35 7.94
C ALA A 131 6.81 1.46 8.23
N THR A 132 6.20 2.04 7.19
CA THR A 132 5.18 3.07 7.38
C THR A 132 3.87 2.52 7.91
N THR A 133 3.50 1.29 7.55
CA THR A 133 2.32 0.62 8.12
C THR A 133 2.49 0.41 9.61
N ILE A 134 3.63 -0.17 10.03
CA ILE A 134 3.95 -0.38 11.45
C ILE A 134 3.96 0.96 12.20
N ARG A 135 4.63 1.97 11.66
CA ARG A 135 4.67 3.31 12.28
C ARG A 135 3.26 3.90 12.41
N SER A 136 2.40 3.76 11.41
CA SER A 136 1.02 4.24 11.44
C SER A 136 0.18 3.49 12.48
N LEU A 137 0.40 2.19 12.69
CA LEU A 137 -0.31 1.41 13.71
C LEU A 137 0.15 1.76 15.13
N VAL A 138 1.45 1.89 15.35
CA VAL A 138 2.03 2.17 16.68
C VAL A 138 1.74 3.60 17.13
N PHE A 139 1.91 4.59 16.24
CA PHE A 139 1.81 6.00 16.60
C PHE A 139 0.47 6.65 16.20
N GLY A 140 -0.28 6.08 15.26
CA GLY A 140 -1.54 6.64 14.76
C GLY A 140 -2.76 6.36 15.66
N SER A 141 -2.66 5.41 16.59
CA SER A 141 -3.76 5.05 17.50
C SER A 141 -4.07 6.11 18.57
N SER A 142 -3.16 7.04 18.87
CA SER A 142 -3.25 7.85 20.11
C SER A 142 -3.65 9.31 19.90
N GLY A 143 -3.74 9.79 18.65
CA GLY A 143 -3.62 11.23 18.40
C GLY A 143 -4.88 12.09 18.32
N LYS A 144 -6.06 11.56 17.93
CA LYS A 144 -7.14 12.46 17.47
C LYS A 144 -8.57 12.12 17.87
N SER A 145 -8.84 11.04 18.60
CA SER A 145 -10.21 10.82 19.11
C SER A 145 -10.66 11.94 20.07
N GLY A 146 -9.75 12.67 20.72
CA GLY A 146 -10.09 13.80 21.60
C GLY A 146 -10.18 15.18 20.93
N ALA A 147 -9.63 15.35 19.72
CA ALA A 147 -9.57 16.67 19.06
C ALA A 147 -10.83 17.00 18.23
N GLU A 148 -11.54 15.99 17.72
CA GLU A 148 -12.87 16.18 17.12
C GLU A 148 -13.97 16.30 18.16
N GLU A 149 -13.81 15.64 19.32
CA GLU A 149 -14.78 15.67 20.43
C GLU A 149 -14.88 17.10 21.02
N SER A 150 -13.74 17.77 21.19
CA SER A 150 -13.67 19.17 21.67
C SER A 150 -14.15 20.22 20.66
N ARG A 151 -14.33 19.86 19.38
CA ARG A 151 -14.85 20.78 18.34
C ARG A 151 -16.35 20.64 18.12
N ASN A 152 -16.93 19.46 18.37
CA ASN A 152 -18.37 19.24 18.31
C ASN A 152 -19.09 19.59 19.62
N GLU A 153 -18.42 19.67 20.76
CA GLU A 153 -19.02 20.22 22.00
C GLU A 153 -19.12 21.75 22.01
N LYS A 154 -18.46 22.44 21.06
CA LYS A 154 -18.49 23.90 20.93
C LYS A 154 -19.46 24.42 19.85
N LYS A 155 -20.29 23.54 19.29
CA LYS A 155 -21.36 23.88 18.33
C LYS A 155 -22.68 23.35 18.84
#